data_AF-A0A0A9XKH1-F1
#
_entry.id   AF-A0A0A9XKH1-F1
#
_cell.length_a   1.000
_cell.length_b   1.000
_cell.length_c   1.000
_cell.angle_alpha   90.00
_cell.angle_beta   90.00
_cell.angle_gamma   90.00
#
_symmetry.space_group_name_H-M   'P 1'
#
loop_
_entity.id
_entity.type
_entity.pdbx_description
1 polymer ?
#
loop_
_entity_poly.entity_id
_entity_poly.type
_entity_poly.pdbx_seq_one_letter_code
_entity_poly.pdbx_strand_id
1 'polypeptide(L)'
;MQGKVVVFQWIPSHCGVYGNERADELARRGAEMDQPTPAVAFTASKRMIKSRLSQKTKVSLRRASEGKQWDILNDPNQRVPLGASRGVSVGCFRTATGHDYLRKHLHRIGLADDPLCPLCDSDEEMTSTHLETCPALEDARLSMLTTECQWV
;
A
#
# COMPACT_ATOMS: atom_id res chain seq x y z
N MET A 1 -27.51 47.79 0.64
CA MET A 1 -27.64 46.47 1.30
C MET A 1 -26.81 46.51 2.57
N GLN A 2 -27.42 46.39 3.75
CA GLN A 2 -26.69 46.28 5.02
C GLN A 2 -25.99 44.91 5.09
N GLY A 3 -24.71 44.87 5.47
CA GLY A 3 -24.01 43.62 5.77
C GLY A 3 -24.56 42.97 7.04
N LYS A 4 -24.61 41.63 7.09
CA LYS A 4 -24.97 40.87 8.30
C LYS A 4 -23.72 40.27 8.92
N VAL A 5 -23.64 40.30 10.25
CA VAL A 5 -22.63 39.56 11.00
C VAL A 5 -23.13 38.12 11.17
N VAL A 6 -22.32 37.15 10.75
CA VAL A 6 -22.61 35.71 10.83
C VAL A 6 -21.57 35.06 11.73
N VAL A 7 -22.03 34.21 12.65
CA VAL A 7 -21.18 33.43 13.55
C VAL A 7 -21.40 31.95 13.23
N PHE A 8 -20.30 31.19 13.14
CA PHE A 8 -20.33 29.75 12.94
C PHE A 8 -20.06 29.04 14.26
N GLN A 9 -20.96 28.13 14.64
CA GLN A 9 -20.82 27.29 15.82
C GLN A 9 -21.08 25.84 15.39
N TRP A 10 -20.17 24.94 15.76
CA TRP A 10 -20.41 23.51 15.60
C TRP A 10 -21.24 22.99 16.77
N ILE A 11 -22.16 22.08 16.48
CA ILE A 11 -22.96 21.36 17.47
C ILE A 11 -22.96 19.87 17.12
N PRO A 12 -22.95 18.96 18.11
CA PRO A 12 -23.06 17.53 17.86
C PRO A 12 -24.44 17.18 17.26
N SER A 13 -24.47 16.23 16.33
CA SER A 13 -25.73 15.72 15.77
C SER A 13 -26.33 14.63 16.68
N HIS A 14 -27.63 14.40 16.51
CA HIS A 14 -28.41 13.32 17.17
C HIS A 14 -28.40 13.35 18.71
N CYS A 15 -28.37 14.53 19.31
CA CYS A 15 -28.33 14.70 20.77
C CYS A 15 -29.55 15.42 21.36
N GLY A 16 -30.68 15.50 20.65
CA GLY A 16 -31.91 16.14 21.16
C GLY A 16 -31.98 17.65 20.92
N VAL A 17 -31.02 18.26 20.22
CA VAL A 17 -31.06 19.70 19.90
C VAL A 17 -32.11 19.94 18.83
N TYR A 18 -33.30 20.36 19.26
CA TYR A 18 -34.49 20.53 18.41
C TYR A 18 -34.21 21.21 17.06
N GLY A 19 -33.49 22.33 17.06
CA GLY A 19 -33.17 23.06 15.82
C GLY A 19 -32.27 22.29 14.85
N ASN A 20 -31.29 21.56 15.38
CA ASN A 20 -30.40 20.73 14.56
C ASN A 20 -31.13 19.50 14.01
N GLU A 21 -31.93 18.84 14.85
CA GLU A 21 -32.71 17.67 14.45
C GLU A 21 -33.74 18.03 13.38
N ARG A 22 -34.40 19.19 13.55
CA ARG A 22 -35.34 19.71 12.56
C ARG A 22 -34.64 20.08 11.25
N ALA A 23 -33.44 20.66 11.31
CA ALA A 23 -32.64 20.94 10.12
C ALA A 23 -32.22 19.66 9.38
N ASP A 24 -31.72 18.64 10.11
CA ASP A 24 -31.36 17.33 9.56
C ASP A 24 -32.58 16.62 8.95
N GLU A 25 -33.74 16.68 9.61
CA GLU A 25 -35.00 16.12 9.10
C GLU A 25 -35.45 16.79 7.80
N LEU A 26 -35.38 18.12 7.74
CA LEU A 26 -35.72 18.88 6.53
C LEU A 26 -34.72 18.64 5.41
N ALA A 27 -33.43 18.56 5.72
CA ALA A 27 -32.38 18.24 4.75
C ALA A 27 -32.58 16.85 4.14
N ARG A 28 -32.94 15.85 4.97
CA ARG A 28 -33.27 14.49 4.50
C ARG A 28 -34.49 14.48 3.60
N ARG A 29 -35.60 15.12 4.02
CA ARG A 29 -36.81 15.25 3.19
C ARG A 29 -36.50 15.93 1.86
N GLY A 30 -35.67 16.97 1.87
CA GLY A 30 -35.21 17.64 0.65
C GLY A 30 -34.41 16.70 -0.26
N ALA A 31 -33.53 15.86 0.31
CA ALA A 31 -32.75 14.89 -0.44
C ALA A 31 -33.59 13.77 -1.09
N GLU A 32 -34.78 13.49 -0.53
CA GLU A 32 -35.75 12.51 -1.08
C GLU A 32 -36.65 13.11 -2.18
N MET A 33 -36.74 14.44 -2.29
CA MET A 33 -37.48 15.10 -3.36
C MET A 33 -36.75 14.95 -4.70
N ASP A 34 -37.48 15.12 -5.81
CA ASP A 34 -36.89 15.13 -7.15
C ASP A 34 -35.78 16.18 -7.24
N GLN A 35 -34.55 15.69 -7.33
CA GLN A 35 -33.37 16.52 -7.56
C GLN A 35 -33.09 16.57 -9.06
N PRO A 36 -32.76 17.76 -9.61
CA PRO A 36 -32.30 17.82 -10.99
C PRO A 36 -31.03 16.99 -11.10
N THR A 37 -30.99 16.02 -12.03
CA THR A 37 -29.79 15.22 -12.27
C THR A 37 -28.71 16.15 -12.83
N PRO A 38 -27.73 16.60 -12.03
CA PRO A 38 -26.75 17.54 -12.55
C PRO A 38 -25.88 16.80 -13.55
N ALA A 39 -25.49 17.48 -14.63
CA ALA A 39 -24.50 16.92 -15.55
C ALA A 39 -23.24 16.58 -14.74
N VAL A 40 -22.75 15.34 -14.89
CA VAL A 40 -21.57 14.90 -14.17
C VAL A 40 -20.39 15.76 -14.62
N ALA A 41 -19.82 16.51 -13.67
CA ALA A 41 -18.64 17.33 -13.94
C ALA A 41 -17.53 16.48 -14.57
N PHE A 42 -16.81 17.01 -15.54
CA PHE A 42 -15.72 16.31 -16.22
C PHE A 42 -14.70 15.71 -15.24
N THR A 43 -14.37 16.42 -14.17
CA THR A 43 -13.46 15.97 -13.10
C THR A 43 -14.02 14.76 -12.35
N ALA A 44 -15.32 14.75 -12.06
CA ALA A 44 -16.01 13.62 -11.44
C ALA A 44 -16.02 12.41 -12.38
N SER A 45 -16.36 12.60 -13.66
CA SER A 45 -16.31 11.54 -14.69
C SER A 45 -14.90 10.95 -14.83
N LYS A 46 -13.87 11.80 -14.95
CA LYS A 46 -12.47 11.36 -15.01
C LYS A 46 -12.05 10.56 -13.78
N ARG A 47 -12.45 10.99 -12.59
CA ARG A 47 -12.17 10.27 -11.33
C ARG A 47 -12.88 8.92 -11.29
N MET A 48 -14.15 8.86 -11.70
CA MET A 48 -14.90 7.61 -11.75
C MET A 48 -14.26 6.62 -12.73
N ILE A 49 -13.90 7.05 -13.93
CA ILE A 49 -13.22 6.22 -14.93
C ILE A 49 -11.90 5.70 -14.38
N LYS A 50 -11.05 6.58 -13.84
CA LYS A 50 -9.77 6.19 -13.24
C LYS A 50 -9.94 5.18 -12.10
N SER A 51 -10.93 5.39 -11.24
CA SER A 51 -11.24 4.49 -10.13
C SER A 51 -11.65 3.11 -10.64
N ARG A 52 -12.56 3.05 -11.62
CA ARG A 52 -13.02 1.79 -12.23
C ARG A 52 -11.89 1.04 -12.91
N LEU A 53 -11.04 1.74 -13.68
CA LEU A 53 -9.86 1.14 -14.32
C LEU A 53 -8.89 0.61 -13.27
N SER A 54 -8.56 1.39 -12.23
CA SER A 54 -7.68 0.94 -11.16
C SER A 54 -8.22 -0.29 -10.44
N GLN A 55 -9.51 -0.33 -10.13
CA GLN A 55 -10.15 -1.51 -9.52
C GLN A 55 -10.05 -2.73 -10.43
N LYS A 56 -10.37 -2.59 -11.73
CA LYS A 56 -10.29 -3.68 -12.70
C LYS A 56 -8.86 -4.20 -12.83
N THR A 57 -7.88 -3.30 -12.92
CA THR A 57 -6.46 -3.67 -12.97
C THR A 57 -6.04 -4.40 -11.70
N LYS A 58 -6.41 -3.91 -10.51
CA LYS A 58 -6.11 -4.57 -9.24
C LYS A 58 -6.66 -6.00 -9.17
N VAL A 59 -7.92 -6.20 -9.57
CA VAL A 59 -8.53 -7.54 -9.60
C VAL A 59 -7.81 -8.45 -10.60
N SER A 60 -7.48 -7.94 -11.79
CA SER A 60 -6.75 -8.69 -12.81
C SER A 60 -5.35 -9.11 -12.33
N LEU A 61 -4.63 -8.20 -11.67
CA LEU A 61 -3.29 -8.47 -11.15
C LEU A 61 -3.33 -9.51 -10.03
N ARG A 62 -4.28 -9.38 -9.09
CA ARG A 62 -4.49 -10.37 -8.02
C ARG A 62 -4.78 -11.77 -8.55
N ARG A 63 -5.62 -11.88 -9.58
CA ARG A 63 -5.89 -13.18 -10.23
C ARG A 63 -4.66 -13.73 -10.95
N ALA A 64 -3.89 -12.86 -11.60
CA ALA A 64 -2.70 -13.27 -12.33
C ALA A 64 -1.56 -13.69 -11.40
N SER A 65 -1.52 -13.18 -10.17
CA SER A 65 -0.50 -13.45 -9.16
C SER A 65 -0.84 -14.62 -8.24
N GLU A 66 -2.09 -15.04 -8.17
CA GLU A 66 -2.57 -16.07 -7.25
C GLU A 66 -1.68 -17.33 -7.29
N GLY A 67 -1.18 -17.73 -6.12
CA GLY A 67 -0.28 -18.88 -5.97
C GLY A 67 1.14 -18.68 -6.50
N LYS A 68 1.51 -17.49 -6.97
CA LYS A 68 2.86 -17.16 -7.45
C LYS A 68 3.63 -16.39 -6.39
N GLN A 69 4.95 -16.50 -6.44
CA GLN A 69 5.85 -15.82 -5.50
C GLN A 69 5.63 -14.29 -5.45
N TRP A 70 5.27 -13.66 -6.57
CA TRP A 70 5.04 -12.22 -6.65
C TRP A 70 3.64 -11.77 -6.19
N ASP A 71 2.80 -12.66 -5.66
CA ASP A 71 1.52 -12.30 -5.03
C ASP A 71 1.69 -11.36 -3.84
N ILE A 72 2.84 -11.42 -3.17
CA ILE A 72 3.23 -10.52 -2.08
C ILE A 72 3.16 -9.04 -2.49
N LEU A 73 3.32 -8.71 -3.79
CA LEU A 73 3.21 -7.33 -4.29
C LEU A 73 1.78 -6.76 -4.21
N ASN A 74 0.77 -7.62 -4.00
CA ASN A 74 -0.60 -7.18 -3.77
C ASN A 74 -0.85 -6.69 -2.35
N ASP A 75 0.01 -7.07 -1.40
CA ASP A 75 -0.05 -6.58 -0.03
C ASP A 75 0.41 -5.11 0.01
N PRO A 76 -0.47 -4.17 0.41
CA PRO A 76 -0.10 -2.77 0.54
C PRO A 76 1.05 -2.51 1.52
N ASN A 77 1.30 -3.41 2.47
CA ASN A 77 2.36 -3.30 3.47
C ASN A 77 3.71 -3.88 3.01
N GLN A 78 3.73 -4.72 1.97
CA GLN A 78 4.94 -5.33 1.40
C GLN A 78 5.39 -4.63 0.11
N ARG A 79 4.91 -3.40 -0.11
CA ARG A 79 5.31 -2.61 -1.28
C ARG A 79 6.73 -2.12 -1.12
N VAL A 80 7.41 -2.04 -2.27
CA VAL A 80 8.63 -1.26 -2.44
C VAL A 80 8.43 0.12 -1.81
N PRO A 81 9.31 0.57 -0.88
CA PRO A 81 9.10 1.80 -0.13
C PRO A 81 8.88 3.00 -1.04
N LEU A 82 7.80 3.74 -0.81
CA LEU A 82 7.50 4.96 -1.55
C LEU A 82 8.49 6.04 -1.15
N GLY A 83 9.21 6.62 -2.11
CA GLY A 83 10.22 7.65 -1.87
C GLY A 83 11.66 7.14 -1.77
N ALA A 84 11.87 5.81 -1.75
CA ALA A 84 13.21 5.26 -1.77
C ALA A 84 13.94 5.55 -3.09
N SER A 85 15.26 5.56 -3.04
CA SER A 85 16.09 5.66 -4.25
C SER A 85 15.75 4.52 -5.23
N ARG A 86 16.02 4.74 -6.52
CA ARG A 86 15.80 3.72 -7.55
C ARG A 86 16.51 2.41 -7.22
N GLY A 87 17.74 2.47 -6.67
CA GLY A 87 18.52 1.29 -6.32
C GLY A 87 17.86 0.44 -5.24
N VAL A 88 17.45 1.08 -4.14
CA VAL A 88 16.70 0.42 -3.05
C VAL A 88 15.39 -0.15 -3.58
N SER A 89 14.68 0.63 -4.40
CA SER A 89 13.40 0.20 -4.96
C SER A 89 13.52 -1.07 -5.81
N VAL A 90 14.55 -1.13 -6.65
CA VAL A 90 14.85 -2.30 -7.49
C VAL A 90 15.28 -3.49 -6.65
N GLY A 91 16.09 -3.26 -5.61
CA GLY A 91 16.49 -4.29 -4.66
C GLY A 91 15.29 -4.96 -3.99
N CYS A 92 14.44 -4.16 -3.33
CA CYS A 92 13.23 -4.66 -2.67
C CYS A 92 12.30 -5.41 -3.64
N PHE A 93 12.10 -4.88 -4.86
CA PHE A 93 11.28 -5.55 -5.87
C PHE A 93 11.83 -6.91 -6.29
N ARG A 94 13.14 -6.99 -6.53
CA ARG A 94 13.81 -8.24 -6.92
C ARG A 94 13.70 -9.28 -5.82
N THR A 95 13.98 -8.90 -4.57
CA THR A 95 13.83 -9.77 -3.41
C THR A 95 12.40 -10.25 -3.22
N ALA A 96 11.42 -9.34 -3.25
CA ALA A 96 10.00 -9.70 -3.09
C ALA A 96 9.49 -10.64 -4.19
N THR A 97 10.01 -10.52 -5.42
CA THR A 97 9.59 -11.36 -6.55
C THR A 97 10.45 -12.62 -6.74
N GLY A 98 11.53 -12.79 -5.97
CA GLY A 98 12.47 -13.89 -6.14
C GLY A 98 13.32 -13.81 -7.41
N HIS A 99 13.60 -12.60 -7.87
CA HIS A 99 14.54 -12.28 -8.94
C HIS A 99 15.76 -11.52 -8.39
N ASP A 100 16.14 -11.86 -7.17
CA ASP A 100 17.33 -11.39 -6.48
C ASP A 100 18.61 -12.10 -6.98
N TYR A 101 19.74 -11.72 -6.42
CA TYR A 101 21.05 -12.33 -6.72
C TYR A 101 21.49 -13.32 -5.63
N LEU A 102 20.55 -13.92 -4.90
CA LEU A 102 20.87 -14.95 -3.91
C LEU A 102 21.09 -16.31 -4.57
N ARG A 103 21.83 -17.19 -3.91
CA ARG A 103 22.27 -18.47 -4.50
C ARG A 103 21.12 -19.33 -4.96
N LYS A 104 20.00 -19.39 -4.23
CA LYS A 104 18.81 -20.11 -4.67
C LYS A 104 18.32 -19.65 -6.04
N HIS A 105 18.21 -18.34 -6.26
CA HIS A 105 17.79 -17.81 -7.55
C HIS A 105 18.83 -18.08 -8.63
N LEU A 106 20.10 -17.80 -8.34
CA LEU A 106 21.22 -17.99 -9.28
C LEU A 106 21.36 -19.45 -9.74
N HIS A 107 21.25 -20.41 -8.83
CA HIS A 107 21.27 -21.83 -9.14
C HIS A 107 20.06 -22.21 -10.01
N ARG A 108 18.85 -21.73 -9.69
CA ARG A 108 17.64 -21.97 -10.49
C ARG A 108 17.78 -21.52 -11.95
N ILE A 109 18.54 -20.45 -12.22
CA ILE A 109 18.79 -19.95 -13.58
C ILE A 109 20.10 -20.44 -14.20
N GLY A 110 20.82 -21.36 -13.52
CA GLY A 110 22.04 -21.97 -14.04
C GLY A 110 23.29 -21.09 -13.98
N LEU A 111 23.31 -20.06 -13.11
CA LEU A 111 24.47 -19.19 -12.89
C LEU A 111 25.28 -19.53 -11.64
N ALA A 112 24.79 -20.43 -10.79
CA ALA A 112 25.52 -20.94 -9.64
C ALA A 112 25.42 -22.47 -9.61
N ASP A 113 26.45 -23.13 -9.09
CA ASP A 113 26.54 -24.60 -9.05
C ASP A 113 25.56 -25.22 -8.04
N ASP A 114 25.27 -24.52 -6.95
CA ASP A 114 24.38 -24.97 -5.87
C ASP A 114 23.60 -23.79 -5.25
N PRO A 115 22.46 -24.05 -4.58
CA PRO A 115 21.63 -23.02 -3.98
C PRO A 115 22.05 -22.64 -2.55
N LEU A 116 23.11 -23.24 -2.00
CA LEU A 116 23.46 -23.16 -0.58
C LEU A 116 24.05 -21.79 -0.22
N CYS A 117 23.86 -21.40 1.04
CA CYS A 117 24.44 -20.19 1.60
C CYS A 117 25.96 -20.33 1.77
N PRO A 118 26.78 -19.50 1.11
CA PRO A 118 28.23 -19.55 1.23
C PRO A 118 28.74 -18.78 2.46
N LEU A 119 27.84 -18.13 3.20
CA LEU A 119 28.18 -17.29 4.34
C LEU A 119 28.19 -18.08 5.65
N CYS A 120 27.43 -19.18 5.74
CA CYS A 120 27.30 -19.97 6.96
C CYS A 120 27.30 -21.47 6.67
N ASP A 121 27.68 -22.27 7.66
CA ASP A 121 27.81 -23.74 7.55
C ASP A 121 26.51 -24.48 7.87
N SER A 122 25.35 -23.88 7.58
CA SER A 122 24.03 -24.46 7.91
C SER A 122 23.46 -25.38 6.83
N ASP A 123 24.14 -25.51 5.69
CA ASP A 123 23.66 -26.24 4.50
C ASP A 123 22.22 -25.83 4.05
N GLU A 124 21.81 -24.60 4.38
CA GLU A 124 20.50 -24.05 3.99
C GLU A 124 20.60 -23.31 2.65
N GLU A 125 19.49 -23.31 1.89
CA GLU A 125 19.40 -22.51 0.66
C GLU A 125 19.45 -21.01 0.98
N MET A 126 20.30 -20.27 0.25
CA MET A 126 20.40 -18.82 0.40
C MET A 126 19.15 -18.13 -0.16
N THR A 127 18.21 -17.81 0.73
CA THR A 127 16.98 -17.06 0.44
C THR A 127 16.92 -15.78 1.25
N SER A 128 16.03 -14.85 0.89
CA SER A 128 15.84 -13.63 1.67
C SER A 128 15.50 -13.93 3.13
N THR A 129 14.63 -14.92 3.36
CA THR A 129 14.25 -15.36 4.70
C THR A 129 15.42 -15.98 5.45
N HIS A 130 16.26 -16.76 4.78
CA HIS A 130 17.48 -17.29 5.39
C HIS A 130 18.44 -16.17 5.82
N LEU A 131 18.58 -15.09 5.04
CA LEU A 131 19.43 -13.96 5.45
C LEU A 131 18.97 -13.29 6.75
N GLU A 132 17.68 -13.34 7.08
CA GLU A 132 17.13 -12.80 8.33
C GLU A 132 17.54 -13.62 9.55
N THR A 133 17.94 -14.88 9.37
CA THR A 133 18.36 -15.80 10.45
C THR A 133 19.79 -16.30 10.28
N CYS A 134 20.50 -15.85 9.25
CA CYS A 134 21.85 -16.31 8.92
C CYS A 134 22.82 -15.91 10.06
N PRO A 135 23.53 -16.88 10.67
CA PRO A 135 24.46 -16.60 11.77
C PRO A 135 25.60 -15.65 11.36
N ALA A 136 26.05 -15.75 10.11
CA ALA A 136 27.13 -14.93 9.57
C ALA A 136 26.73 -13.46 9.33
N LEU A 137 25.44 -13.12 9.48
CA LEU A 137 24.91 -11.76 9.35
C LEU A 137 24.35 -11.23 10.68
N GLU A 138 24.63 -11.89 11.81
CA GLU A 138 24.14 -11.46 13.13
C GLU A 138 24.65 -10.06 13.49
N ASP A 139 25.95 -9.80 13.30
CA ASP A 139 26.57 -8.50 13.57
C ASP A 139 25.97 -7.36 12.74
N ALA A 140 25.77 -7.60 11.44
CA ALA A 140 25.15 -6.64 10.53
C ALA A 140 23.69 -6.35 10.92
N ARG A 141 22.91 -7.37 11.31
CA ARG A 141 21.53 -7.20 11.78
C ARG A 141 21.47 -6.39 13.07
N LEU A 142 22.33 -6.68 14.04
CA LEU A 142 22.41 -5.93 15.30
C LEU A 142 22.84 -4.47 15.06
N SER A 143 23.77 -4.22 14.13
CA SER A 143 24.15 -2.87 13.73
C SER A 143 22.98 -2.07 13.12
N MET A 144 22.10 -2.72 12.36
CA MET A 144 20.93 -2.05 11.77
C MET A 144 19.82 -1.77 12.78
N LEU A 145 19.71 -2.55 13.86
CA LEU A 145 18.74 -2.31 14.95
C LEU A 145 19.18 -1.20 15.89
N THR A 146 20.50 -0.99 16.03
CA THR A 146 21.10 0.01 16.93
C THR A 146 21.28 1.38 16.27
N THR A 147 21.28 1.43 14.95
CA THR A 147 21.24 2.68 14.21
C THR A 147 19.77 3.06 14.04
N GLU A 148 19.32 4.14 14.70
CA GLU A 148 18.00 4.72 14.43
C GLU A 148 17.84 4.88 12.91
N CYS A 149 16.98 4.04 12.32
CA CYS A 149 16.68 4.04 10.89
C CYS A 149 15.97 5.36 10.54
N GLN A 150 16.74 6.42 10.31
CA GLN A 150 16.30 7.65 9.67
C GLN A 150 16.14 7.38 8.16
N TRP A 151 15.10 6.62 7.79
CA TRP A 151 14.60 6.65 6.42
C TRP A 151 13.72 7.89 6.28
N VAL A 152 14.34 9.00 5.85
CA VAL A 152 13.63 10.18 5.31
C VAL A 152 13.25 9.91 3.86
#